data_AF-A0A1G8VLJ8-F1
#
_entry.id   AF-A0A1G8VLJ8-F1
#
_cell.length_a   1.000
_cell.length_b   1.000
_cell.length_c   1.000
_cell.angle_alpha   90.00
_cell.angle_beta   90.00
_cell.angle_gamma   90.00
#
_symmetry.space_group_name_H-M   'P 1'
#
loop_
_entity.id
_entity.type
_entity.pdbx_description
1 polymer ?
#
loop_
_entity_poly.entity_id
_entity_poly.type
_entity_poly.pdbx_seq_one_letter_code
_entity_poly.pdbx_strand_id
1 'polypeptide(L)'
;MTREDEIKKAAKLIELGPSRPRNSDADPKQKKKSAAGKKIKSGKEKSQNNKPSEPDTYIITKVQAQKAKNRFNIYINDEYAFPVDDNLLVQHRLIKGKELTKEEIEALREKGEMSKGYQAALHYLNYKMRSEKEIVDYLIDKEYQTIEPIIEKLKTHRLINDEEYAKSFVRTNSLLKLEGPRKIERAMGEKGLSKSDILTGLDEYSHELQVENAIKLAEKVLKRQRNKSSREMNQKVRQQLMTSGFESDVIQQVMDNLEIDQSDDEEYEALKKQGEKVLTRYARKYKGYDLISRTKAFLYSKGYPSELIDQFINEKKEDE
;
A
#
# COMPACT_ATOMS: atom_id res chain seq x y z
N MET A 1 30.72 24.13 36.16
CA MET A 1 29.77 24.66 35.16
C MET A 1 29.42 23.52 34.23
N THR A 2 28.14 23.16 34.15
CA THR A 2 27.66 22.04 33.34
C THR A 2 27.40 22.49 31.90
N ARG A 3 27.40 21.56 30.93
CA ARG A 3 27.04 21.85 29.52
C ARG A 3 25.68 22.55 29.38
N GLU A 4 24.76 22.33 30.32
CA GLU A 4 23.47 23.03 30.38
C GLU A 4 23.59 24.52 30.73
N ASP A 5 24.61 24.90 31.51
CA ASP A 5 24.86 26.30 31.89
C ASP A 5 25.43 27.11 30.72
N GLU A 6 26.21 26.48 29.83
CA GLU A 6 26.70 27.11 28.59
C GLU A 6 25.59 27.30 27.56
N ILE A 7 24.65 26.35 27.45
CA ILE A 7 23.46 26.45 26.59
C ILE A 7 22.53 27.59 27.04
N LYS A 8 22.32 27.75 28.36
CA LYS A 8 21.53 28.86 28.92
C LYS A 8 22.19 30.22 28.71
N LYS A 9 23.53 30.27 28.71
CA LYS A 9 24.29 31.50 28.47
C LYS A 9 24.25 31.92 26.99
N ALA A 10 24.25 30.95 26.06
CA ALA A 10 24.07 31.20 24.62
C ALA A 10 22.63 31.62 24.27
N ALA A 11 21.62 31.10 24.98
CA ALA A 11 20.21 31.46 24.78
C ALA A 11 19.88 32.92 25.16
N LYS A 12 20.76 33.61 25.90
CA LYS A 12 20.52 34.97 26.42
C LYS A 12 21.08 36.09 25.52
N LEU A 13 21.67 35.76 24.37
CA LEU A 13 22.31 36.72 23.46
C LEU A 13 21.56 36.97 22.12
N ILE A 14 20.34 36.45 21.98
CA ILE A 14 19.52 36.64 20.77
C ILE A 14 18.35 37.58 21.12
N GLU A 15 18.42 38.83 20.66
CA GLU A 15 17.29 39.76 20.71
C GLU A 15 16.14 39.23 19.84
N LEU A 16 15.18 38.57 20.49
CA LEU A 16 13.87 38.26 19.92
C LEU A 16 12.98 39.52 20.01
N GLY A 17 12.79 40.21 18.90
CA GLY A 17 11.76 41.22 18.77
C GLY A 17 10.34 40.61 18.93
N PRO A 18 9.36 41.35 19.48
CA PRO A 18 8.07 40.78 19.83
C PRO A 18 7.24 40.40 18.60
N SER A 19 6.77 39.15 18.57
CA SER A 19 5.78 38.65 17.62
C SER A 19 4.43 39.35 17.81
N ARG A 20 3.97 40.12 16.81
CA ARG A 20 2.55 40.50 16.70
C ARG A 20 1.83 39.52 15.77
N PRO A 21 0.61 39.06 16.11
CA PRO A 21 -0.25 38.38 15.16
C PRO A 21 -0.92 39.43 14.27
N ARG A 22 -1.00 39.18 12.96
CA ARG A 22 -2.00 39.80 12.09
C ARG A 22 -2.81 38.70 11.41
N ASN A 23 -4.11 38.69 11.69
CA ASN A 23 -5.11 38.11 10.81
C ASN A 23 -5.49 39.14 9.75
N SER A 24 -5.60 38.71 8.50
CA SER A 24 -6.68 39.14 7.60
C SER A 24 -6.69 38.22 6.39
N ASP A 25 -7.82 37.53 6.22
CA ASP A 25 -8.28 36.88 5.00
C ASP A 25 -8.23 37.81 3.78
N ALA A 26 -7.94 37.24 2.61
CA ALA A 26 -8.73 37.37 1.37
C ALA A 26 -7.99 36.79 0.14
N ASP A 27 -8.51 35.68 -0.39
CA ASP A 27 -8.44 35.26 -1.80
C ASP A 27 -9.12 36.35 -2.68
N PRO A 28 -8.85 36.54 -4.01
CA PRO A 28 -9.10 35.49 -5.01
C PRO A 28 -8.34 35.56 -6.38
N LYS A 29 -8.32 34.39 -7.04
CA LYS A 29 -8.40 34.09 -8.50
C LYS A 29 -8.49 35.26 -9.50
N GLN A 30 -7.71 35.20 -10.60
CA GLN A 30 -8.11 35.79 -11.90
C GLN A 30 -7.75 34.95 -13.15
N LYS A 31 -8.63 35.11 -14.14
CA LYS A 31 -8.83 34.39 -15.39
C LYS A 31 -8.00 34.95 -16.55
N LYS A 32 -7.74 34.06 -17.51
CA LYS A 32 -7.24 34.26 -18.89
C LYS A 32 -7.96 35.39 -19.66
N LYS A 33 -7.19 36.18 -20.41
CA LYS A 33 -7.59 36.75 -21.70
C LYS A 33 -6.45 36.70 -22.72
N SER A 34 -6.83 36.27 -23.92
CA SER A 34 -6.09 36.11 -25.16
C SER A 34 -5.94 37.43 -25.92
N ALA A 35 -4.83 37.59 -26.66
CA ALA A 35 -4.78 38.48 -27.83
C ALA A 35 -3.86 37.90 -28.90
N ALA A 36 -4.32 37.91 -30.15
CA ALA A 36 -3.62 37.45 -31.34
C ALA A 36 -3.13 38.65 -32.18
N GLY A 37 -1.90 38.55 -32.68
CA GLY A 37 -1.48 38.91 -34.05
C GLY A 37 -1.29 40.38 -34.45
N LYS A 38 -0.03 40.78 -34.72
CA LYS A 38 0.41 41.36 -36.02
C LYS A 38 1.93 41.48 -36.11
N LYS A 39 2.41 41.66 -37.35
CA LYS A 39 3.69 41.23 -37.94
C LYS A 39 4.56 42.44 -38.33
N ILE A 40 5.86 42.17 -38.57
CA ILE A 40 6.90 42.86 -39.39
C ILE A 40 7.64 44.10 -38.81
N LYS A 41 8.95 43.97 -38.52
CA LYS A 41 10.09 44.48 -39.36
C LYS A 41 11.47 44.26 -38.71
N SER A 42 12.41 43.98 -39.59
CA SER A 42 13.85 43.76 -39.43
C SER A 42 14.63 45.00 -38.97
N GLY A 43 15.68 44.79 -38.16
CA GLY A 43 16.74 45.77 -37.92
C GLY A 43 17.73 45.25 -36.87
N LYS A 44 18.94 44.88 -37.29
CA LYS A 44 20.08 44.66 -36.39
C LYS A 44 20.50 46.02 -35.86
N GLU A 45 20.58 46.18 -34.54
CA GLU A 45 21.64 46.95 -33.89
C GLU A 45 21.73 46.59 -32.40
N LYS A 46 22.98 46.57 -31.94
CA LYS A 46 23.43 46.04 -30.66
C LYS A 46 22.86 46.86 -29.49
N SER A 47 22.28 46.19 -28.50
CA SER A 47 22.23 46.71 -27.13
C SER A 47 22.67 45.61 -26.17
N GLN A 48 23.81 45.86 -25.54
CA GLN A 48 24.24 45.20 -24.32
C GLN A 48 23.26 45.51 -23.18
N ASN A 49 23.39 44.75 -22.08
CA ASN A 49 22.90 44.99 -20.72
C ASN A 49 21.43 44.68 -20.39
N ASN A 50 21.20 43.55 -19.72
CA ASN A 50 21.22 43.48 -18.25
C ASN A 50 20.77 42.07 -17.80
N LYS A 51 21.72 41.16 -17.59
CA LYS A 51 21.52 40.14 -16.55
C LYS A 51 21.75 40.86 -15.22
N PRO A 52 20.86 40.78 -14.22
CA PRO A 52 21.21 41.22 -12.88
C PRO A 52 22.45 40.45 -12.48
N SER A 53 23.52 41.17 -12.14
CA SER A 53 24.71 40.62 -11.50
C SER A 53 24.25 39.83 -10.28
N GLU A 54 24.50 38.53 -10.27
CA GLU A 54 24.26 37.71 -9.08
C GLU A 54 25.08 38.32 -7.93
N PRO A 55 24.52 38.47 -6.73
CA PRO A 55 25.27 39.01 -5.62
C PRO A 55 26.45 38.08 -5.32
N ASP A 56 27.66 38.62 -5.34
CA ASP A 56 28.90 37.87 -5.05
C ASP A 56 28.95 37.36 -3.60
N THR A 57 28.04 37.84 -2.74
CA THR A 57 27.94 37.48 -1.33
C THR A 57 26.50 37.14 -0.93
N TYR A 58 26.34 35.96 -0.32
CA TYR A 58 25.08 35.51 0.26
C TYR A 58 25.20 35.52 1.78
N ILE A 59 24.48 36.43 2.43
CA ILE A 59 24.56 36.60 3.89
C ILE A 59 23.27 36.12 4.54
N ILE A 60 23.40 35.31 5.59
CA ILE A 60 22.25 34.95 6.43
C ILE A 60 21.76 36.19 7.16
N THR A 61 20.56 36.65 6.81
CA THR A 61 19.92 37.84 7.38
C THR A 61 19.04 37.50 8.56
N LYS A 62 18.42 36.32 8.55
CA LYS A 62 17.50 35.87 9.60
C LYS A 62 17.47 34.35 9.71
N VAL A 63 17.36 33.88 10.95
CA VAL A 63 17.09 32.48 11.29
C VAL A 63 15.82 32.47 12.14
N GLN A 64 14.78 31.78 11.68
CA GLN A 64 13.46 31.80 12.33
C GLN A 64 13.01 30.37 12.67
N ALA A 65 12.66 30.14 13.94
CA ALA A 65 12.06 28.87 14.35
C ALA A 65 10.70 28.64 13.67
N GLN A 66 10.45 27.40 13.24
CA GLN A 66 9.17 26.97 12.70
C GLN A 66 8.21 26.52 13.83
N LYS A 67 6.94 26.27 13.48
CA LYS A 67 5.98 25.63 14.41
C LYS A 67 6.40 24.20 14.77
N ALA A 68 7.03 23.49 13.83
CA ALA A 68 7.61 22.18 14.08
C ALA A 68 8.84 22.32 14.99
N LYS A 69 8.93 21.48 16.02
CA LYS A 69 10.08 21.47 16.94
C LYS A 69 11.37 21.22 16.16
N ASN A 70 12.45 21.88 16.58
CA ASN A 70 13.82 21.70 16.06
C ASN A 70 13.96 21.94 14.53
N ARG A 71 13.12 22.82 13.97
CA ARG A 71 13.16 23.22 12.56
C ARG A 71 13.26 24.74 12.45
N PHE A 72 14.11 25.21 11.54
CA PHE A 72 14.39 26.63 11.35
C PHE A 72 14.34 26.99 9.87
N ASN A 73 13.85 28.19 9.56
CA ASN A 73 13.92 28.80 8.23
C ASN A 73 15.13 29.72 8.17
N ILE A 74 15.98 29.52 7.16
CA ILE A 74 17.11 30.39 6.86
C ILE A 74 16.68 31.39 5.79
N TYR A 75 16.96 32.67 6.06
CA TYR A 75 16.78 33.76 5.11
C TYR A 75 18.14 34.30 4.70
N ILE A 76 18.35 34.43 3.40
CA ILE A 76 19.58 34.92 2.80
C ILE A 76 19.21 36.19 2.03
N ASN A 77 19.92 37.28 2.30
CA ASN A 77 19.62 38.59 1.68
C ASN A 77 18.12 38.97 1.79
N ASP A 78 17.53 38.76 2.98
CA ASP A 78 16.12 38.98 3.33
C ASP A 78 15.08 38.12 2.59
N GLU A 79 15.51 37.19 1.74
CA GLU A 79 14.64 36.22 1.07
C GLU A 79 14.71 34.84 1.72
N TYR A 80 13.59 34.13 1.74
CA TYR A 80 13.55 32.76 2.22
C TYR A 80 14.39 31.85 1.30
N ALA A 81 15.36 31.14 1.88
CA ALA A 81 16.25 30.27 1.12
C ALA A 81 15.89 28.79 1.26
N PHE A 82 16.03 28.23 2.46
CA PHE A 82 15.78 26.81 2.72
C PHE A 82 15.50 26.54 4.21
N PRO A 83 14.84 25.41 4.53
CA PRO A 83 14.65 24.99 5.90
C PRO A 83 15.78 24.06 6.38
N VAL A 84 16.20 24.19 7.64
CA VAL A 84 17.20 23.33 8.28
C VAL A 84 16.66 22.73 9.58
N ASP A 85 17.26 21.63 10.02
CA ASP A 85 17.07 21.12 11.37
C ASP A 85 18.11 21.69 12.34
N ASP A 86 17.92 21.40 13.63
CA ASP A 86 18.83 21.82 14.70
C ASP A 86 20.27 21.32 14.51
N ASN A 87 20.44 20.09 14.00
CA ASN A 87 21.76 19.50 13.80
C ASN A 87 22.55 20.25 12.71
N LEU A 88 21.93 20.52 11.56
CA LEU A 88 22.54 21.30 10.47
C LEU A 88 22.85 22.73 10.90
N LEU A 89 21.96 23.34 11.68
CA LEU A 89 22.15 24.70 12.21
C LEU A 89 23.41 24.79 13.08
N VAL A 90 23.62 23.81 13.96
CA VAL A 90 24.80 23.74 14.82
C VAL A 90 26.06 23.35 14.04
N GLN A 91 26.01 22.26 13.26
CA GLN A 91 27.16 21.72 12.52
C GLN A 91 27.77 22.74 11.57
N HIS A 92 26.92 23.46 10.83
CA HIS A 92 27.36 24.47 9.87
C HIS A 92 27.42 25.88 10.45
N ARG A 93 27.18 26.06 11.75
CA ARG A 93 27.16 27.35 12.47
C ARG A 93 26.31 28.40 11.73
N LEU A 94 25.10 28.03 11.34
CA LEU A 94 24.19 28.89 10.59
C LEU A 94 23.62 29.98 11.50
N ILE A 95 24.34 31.08 11.62
CA ILE A 95 23.97 32.25 12.42
C ILE A 95 23.81 33.48 11.52
N LYS A 96 23.07 34.49 12.01
CA LYS A 96 22.94 35.78 11.32
C LYS A 96 24.33 36.39 11.08
N GLY A 97 24.54 36.91 9.88
CA GLY A 97 25.82 37.49 9.45
C GLY A 97 26.81 36.49 8.86
N LYS A 98 26.51 35.18 8.87
CA LYS A 98 27.35 34.20 8.17
C LYS A 98 27.24 34.39 6.66
N GLU A 99 28.38 34.48 6.00
CA GLU A 99 28.51 34.41 4.54
C GLU A 99 28.50 32.96 4.07
N LEU A 100 27.82 32.71 2.96
CA LEU A 100 27.74 31.42 2.30
C LEU A 100 28.09 31.58 0.81
N THR A 101 28.70 30.55 0.23
CA THR A 101 28.79 30.44 -1.23
C THR A 101 27.53 29.80 -1.81
N LYS A 102 27.30 29.93 -3.11
CA LYS A 102 26.18 29.22 -3.77
C LYS A 102 26.27 27.71 -3.59
N GLU A 103 27.47 27.15 -3.71
CA GLU A 103 27.72 25.72 -3.54
C GLU A 103 27.35 25.28 -2.11
N GLU A 104 27.68 26.08 -1.09
CA GLU A 104 27.29 25.80 0.28
C GLU A 104 25.77 25.88 0.48
N ILE A 105 25.10 26.84 -0.16
CA ILE A 105 23.64 26.98 -0.12
C ILE A 105 22.95 25.76 -0.72
N GLU A 106 23.39 25.31 -1.90
CA GLU A 106 22.84 24.12 -2.55
C GLU A 106 23.07 22.87 -1.71
N ALA A 107 24.29 22.67 -1.21
CA ALA A 107 24.60 21.54 -0.33
C ALA A 107 23.79 21.54 0.98
N LEU A 108 23.56 22.71 1.58
CA LEU A 108 22.73 22.84 2.77
C LEU A 108 21.25 22.59 2.49
N ARG A 109 20.77 23.04 1.33
CA ARG A 109 19.40 22.80 0.88
C ARG A 109 19.14 21.30 0.70
N GLU A 110 20.02 20.59 -0.01
CA GLU A 110 19.92 19.14 -0.20
C GLU A 110 19.95 18.38 1.14
N LYS A 111 20.86 18.74 2.05
CA LYS A 111 20.91 18.15 3.40
C LYS A 111 19.64 18.42 4.21
N GLY A 112 19.09 19.63 4.11
CA GLY A 112 17.86 20.03 4.81
C GLY A 112 16.63 19.26 4.31
N GLU A 113 16.57 19.00 3.00
CA GLU A 113 15.55 18.17 2.36
C GLU A 113 15.72 16.69 2.74
N MET A 114 16.92 16.15 2.65
CA MET A 114 17.25 14.78 3.05
C MET A 114 16.88 14.52 4.51
N SER A 115 17.20 15.43 5.42
CA SER A 115 16.80 15.30 6.83
C SER A 115 15.28 15.28 7.00
N LYS A 116 14.57 16.17 6.30
CA LYS A 116 13.10 16.23 6.35
C LYS A 116 12.47 14.93 5.81
N GLY A 117 12.95 14.43 4.68
CA GLY A 117 12.48 13.18 4.09
C GLY A 117 12.80 11.98 4.98
N TYR A 118 13.99 11.92 5.58
CA TYR A 118 14.37 10.87 6.52
C TYR A 118 13.43 10.83 7.74
N GLN A 119 13.12 11.99 8.35
CA GLN A 119 12.15 12.06 9.45
C GLN A 119 10.74 11.64 9.02
N ALA A 120 10.32 12.01 7.81
CA ALA A 120 9.03 11.56 7.27
C ALA A 120 8.99 10.04 7.07
N ALA A 121 10.08 9.42 6.61
CA ALA A 121 10.20 7.98 6.48
C ALA A 121 10.20 7.26 7.85
N LEU A 122 10.92 7.79 8.85
CA LEU A 122 10.88 7.26 10.22
C LEU A 122 9.47 7.27 10.79
N HIS A 123 8.74 8.38 10.61
CA HIS A 123 7.35 8.48 11.04
C HIS A 123 6.46 7.44 10.33
N TYR A 124 6.69 7.21 9.03
CA TYR A 124 5.95 6.20 8.27
C TYR A 124 6.23 4.76 8.71
N LEU A 125 7.48 4.47 9.08
CA LEU A 125 7.93 3.18 9.61
C LEU A 125 7.38 2.87 11.01
N ASN A 126 7.12 3.89 11.83
CA ASN A 126 6.63 3.71 13.21
C ASN A 126 5.28 2.98 13.29
N TYR A 127 4.47 2.99 12.24
CA TYR A 127 3.16 2.34 12.24
C TYR A 127 3.24 0.83 11.98
N LYS A 128 4.13 0.41 11.09
CA LYS A 128 4.36 -0.99 10.72
C LYS A 128 5.60 -1.11 9.84
N MET A 129 6.10 -2.33 9.73
CA MET A 129 7.14 -2.70 8.77
C MET A 129 6.74 -2.35 7.34
N ARG A 130 7.73 -1.90 6.55
CA ARG A 130 7.57 -1.50 5.14
C ARG A 130 8.69 -2.09 4.31
N SER A 131 8.36 -2.40 3.06
CA SER A 131 9.37 -2.67 2.03
C SER A 131 10.04 -1.38 1.58
N GLU A 132 11.23 -1.49 1.00
CA GLU A 132 11.94 -0.37 0.38
C GLU A 132 11.08 0.38 -0.64
N LYS A 133 10.44 -0.34 -1.56
CA LYS A 133 9.55 0.25 -2.57
C LYS A 133 8.42 1.06 -1.95
N GLU A 134 7.77 0.54 -0.89
CA GLU A 134 6.70 1.27 -0.21
C GLU A 134 7.17 2.61 0.38
N ILE A 135 8.45 2.71 0.78
CA ILE A 135 9.03 3.93 1.33
C ILE A 135 9.41 4.88 0.19
N VAL A 136 9.98 4.37 -0.89
CA VAL A 136 10.26 5.14 -2.11
C VAL A 136 8.98 5.76 -2.64
N ASP A 137 7.93 4.96 -2.86
CA ASP A 137 6.63 5.42 -3.34
C ASP A 137 6.03 6.48 -2.41
N TYR A 138 6.15 6.29 -1.09
CA TYR A 138 5.70 7.28 -0.10
C TYR A 138 6.47 8.61 -0.18
N LEU A 139 7.79 8.56 -0.37
CA LEU A 139 8.61 9.77 -0.48
C LEU A 139 8.37 10.50 -1.81
N ILE A 140 8.14 9.77 -2.91
CA ILE A 140 7.74 10.35 -4.20
C ILE A 140 6.39 11.06 -4.09
N ASP A 141 5.39 10.42 -3.47
CA ASP A 141 4.05 11.04 -3.25
C ASP A 141 4.12 12.31 -2.38
N LYS A 142 5.14 12.41 -1.53
CA LYS A 142 5.43 13.62 -0.72
C LYS A 142 6.33 14.64 -1.41
N GLU A 143 6.64 14.43 -2.69
CA GLU A 143 7.42 15.33 -3.54
C GLU A 143 8.86 15.56 -3.04
N TYR A 144 9.46 14.57 -2.36
CA TYR A 144 10.89 14.61 -2.01
C TYR A 144 11.75 14.25 -3.22
N GLN A 145 12.87 14.96 -3.40
CA GLN A 145 13.79 14.74 -4.51
C GLN A 145 14.98 13.85 -4.12
N THR A 146 15.45 13.95 -2.87
CA THR A 146 16.63 13.21 -2.38
C THR A 146 16.25 11.84 -1.77
N ILE A 147 15.77 10.88 -2.56
CA ILE A 147 15.19 9.62 -2.04
C ILE A 147 16.26 8.56 -1.80
N GLU A 148 17.12 8.28 -2.77
CA GLU A 148 18.12 7.21 -2.69
C GLU A 148 19.03 7.34 -1.45
N PRO A 149 19.58 8.53 -1.11
CA PRO A 149 20.39 8.69 0.10
C PRO A 149 19.59 8.46 1.40
N ILE A 150 18.28 8.73 1.40
CA ILE A 150 17.41 8.44 2.54
C ILE A 150 17.27 6.93 2.71
N ILE A 151 17.01 6.21 1.62
CA ILE A 151 16.86 4.75 1.63
C ILE A 151 18.16 4.07 2.08
N GLU A 152 19.30 4.46 1.53
CA GLU A 152 20.61 3.95 1.94
C GLU A 152 20.84 4.16 3.44
N LYS A 153 20.55 5.36 3.95
CA LYS A 153 20.68 5.66 5.38
C LYS A 153 19.75 4.78 6.23
N LEU A 154 18.51 4.55 5.81
CA LEU A 154 17.58 3.65 6.50
C LEU A 154 18.12 2.21 6.56
N LYS A 155 18.71 1.71 5.46
CA LYS A 155 19.35 0.40 5.39
C LYS A 155 20.58 0.31 6.30
N THR A 156 21.47 1.31 6.27
CA THR A 156 22.66 1.35 7.13
C THR A 156 22.30 1.30 8.60
N HIS A 157 21.23 1.99 9.00
CA HIS A 157 20.71 1.95 10.36
C HIS A 157 19.83 0.71 10.65
N ARG A 158 19.71 -0.23 9.71
CA ARG A 158 18.91 -1.47 9.80
C ARG A 158 17.44 -1.21 10.16
N LEU A 159 16.90 -0.08 9.73
CA LEU A 159 15.51 0.29 9.97
C LEU A 159 14.57 -0.33 8.93
N ILE A 160 15.13 -0.70 7.78
CA ILE A 160 14.43 -1.38 6.70
C ILE A 160 15.27 -2.57 6.24
N ASN A 161 14.60 -3.68 5.97
CA ASN A 161 15.20 -4.91 5.49
C ASN A 161 14.12 -5.71 4.74
N ASP A 162 14.27 -5.82 3.43
CA ASP A 162 13.28 -6.48 2.58
C ASP A 162 13.25 -8.01 2.77
N GLU A 163 14.37 -8.63 3.14
CA GLU A 163 14.42 -10.05 3.49
C GLU A 163 13.61 -10.34 4.77
N GLU A 164 13.80 -9.50 5.80
CA GLU A 164 13.06 -9.59 7.06
C GLU A 164 11.56 -9.30 6.84
N TYR A 165 11.27 -8.32 5.97
CA TYR A 165 9.89 -8.03 5.55
C TYR A 165 9.26 -9.23 4.85
N ALA A 166 9.97 -9.90 3.93
CA ALA A 166 9.48 -11.07 3.22
C ALA A 166 9.08 -12.19 4.19
N LYS A 167 9.96 -12.53 5.13
CA LYS A 167 9.71 -13.54 6.18
C LYS A 167 8.48 -13.19 7.01
N SER A 168 8.41 -11.96 7.50
CA SER A 168 7.26 -11.48 8.28
C SER A 168 5.96 -11.50 7.49
N PHE A 169 6.02 -11.12 6.21
CA PHE A 169 4.89 -11.11 5.30
C PHE A 169 4.37 -12.52 5.04
N VAL A 170 5.25 -13.49 4.80
CA VAL A 170 4.87 -14.90 4.63
C VAL A 170 4.20 -15.44 5.88
N ARG A 171 4.82 -15.29 7.06
CA ARG A 171 4.25 -15.71 8.35
C ARG A 171 2.86 -15.12 8.59
N THR A 172 2.70 -13.82 8.32
CA THR A 172 1.43 -13.12 8.56
C THR A 172 0.32 -13.65 7.64
N ASN A 173 0.60 -13.80 6.34
CA ASN A 173 -0.42 -14.24 5.38
C ASN A 173 -0.72 -15.74 5.51
N SER A 174 0.28 -16.59 5.82
CA SER A 174 0.05 -18.00 6.07
C SER A 174 -0.79 -18.23 7.33
N LEU A 175 -0.45 -17.59 8.45
CA LEU A 175 -1.13 -17.78 9.73
C LEU A 175 -2.50 -17.11 9.80
N LEU A 176 -2.63 -15.85 9.36
CA LEU A 176 -3.85 -15.07 9.56
C LEU A 176 -4.84 -15.20 8.40
N LYS A 177 -4.35 -15.39 7.16
CA LYS A 177 -5.20 -15.41 5.97
C LYS A 177 -5.32 -16.77 5.30
N LEU A 178 -4.49 -17.75 5.70
CA LEU A 178 -4.44 -19.08 5.09
C LEU A 178 -4.21 -18.99 3.57
N GLU A 179 -3.34 -18.07 3.14
CA GLU A 179 -2.97 -17.91 1.73
C GLU A 179 -1.87 -18.88 1.35
N GLY A 180 -1.92 -19.38 0.12
CA GLY A 180 -0.91 -20.29 -0.41
C GLY A 180 0.29 -19.55 -1.03
N PRO A 181 1.40 -20.26 -1.29
CA PRO A 181 2.68 -19.66 -1.70
C PRO A 181 2.56 -18.73 -2.91
N ARG A 182 1.87 -19.14 -3.98
CA ARG A 182 1.81 -18.36 -5.23
C ARG A 182 1.12 -17.02 -5.05
N LYS A 183 0.13 -16.96 -4.16
CA LYS A 183 -0.59 -15.71 -3.87
C LYS A 183 0.29 -14.78 -3.03
N ILE A 184 0.98 -15.34 -2.05
CA ILE A 184 1.93 -14.59 -1.21
C ILE A 184 3.09 -14.06 -2.06
N GLU A 185 3.66 -14.90 -2.93
CA GLU A 185 4.71 -14.56 -3.89
C GLU A 185 4.32 -13.35 -4.75
N ARG A 186 3.14 -13.41 -5.39
CA ARG A 186 2.62 -12.30 -6.22
C ARG A 186 2.46 -11.02 -5.40
N ALA A 187 1.89 -11.13 -4.20
CA ALA A 187 1.69 -9.97 -3.34
C ALA A 187 3.02 -9.35 -2.88
N MET A 188 4.05 -10.15 -2.59
CA MET A 188 5.40 -9.65 -2.31
C MET A 188 6.04 -8.99 -3.53
N GLY A 189 5.84 -9.53 -4.73
CA GLY A 189 6.28 -8.92 -5.98
C GLY A 189 5.62 -7.55 -6.24
N GLU A 190 4.33 -7.41 -5.96
CA GLU A 190 3.63 -6.12 -6.03
C GLU A 190 4.23 -5.09 -5.03
N LYS A 191 4.70 -5.58 -3.88
CA LYS A 191 5.45 -4.81 -2.87
C LYS A 191 6.91 -4.52 -3.27
N GLY A 192 7.36 -4.97 -4.43
CA GLY A 192 8.67 -4.61 -4.97
C GLY A 192 9.83 -5.45 -4.45
N LEU A 193 9.56 -6.55 -3.74
CA LEU A 193 10.62 -7.42 -3.24
C LEU A 193 11.35 -8.10 -4.39
N SER A 194 12.65 -8.31 -4.21
CA SER A 194 13.46 -9.05 -5.16
C SER A 194 13.06 -10.53 -5.16
N LYS A 195 13.39 -11.25 -6.25
CA LYS A 195 13.16 -12.69 -6.32
C LYS A 195 13.89 -13.45 -5.21
N SER A 196 15.09 -13.01 -4.82
CA SER A 196 15.84 -13.65 -3.73
C SER A 196 15.11 -13.49 -2.39
N ASP A 197 14.65 -12.28 -2.05
CA ASP A 197 13.96 -12.04 -0.78
C ASP A 197 12.65 -12.83 -0.70
N ILE A 198 11.93 -12.89 -1.83
CA ILE A 198 10.71 -13.68 -1.97
C ILE A 198 10.97 -15.16 -1.68
N LEU A 199 12.00 -15.74 -2.30
CA LEU A 199 12.36 -17.14 -2.09
C LEU A 199 12.75 -17.38 -0.62
N THR A 200 13.59 -16.53 -0.05
CA THR A 200 13.99 -16.65 1.37
C THR A 200 12.80 -16.54 2.32
N GLY A 201 11.81 -15.70 2.02
CA GLY A 201 10.58 -15.65 2.78
C GLY A 201 9.76 -16.94 2.64
N LEU A 202 9.60 -17.45 1.43
CA LEU A 202 8.82 -18.66 1.13
C LEU A 202 9.46 -19.93 1.70
N ASP A 203 10.78 -19.97 1.90
CA ASP A 203 11.49 -21.08 2.55
C ASP A 203 10.98 -21.33 3.98
N GLU A 204 10.43 -20.32 4.67
CA GLU A 204 9.83 -20.49 5.99
C GLU A 204 8.44 -21.14 5.93
N TYR A 205 7.83 -21.24 4.74
CA TYR A 205 6.52 -21.84 4.55
C TYR A 205 6.65 -23.28 4.06
N SER A 206 7.02 -24.18 4.98
CA SER A 206 7.21 -25.59 4.67
C SER A 206 5.97 -26.23 4.05
N HIS A 207 6.19 -27.29 3.27
CA HIS A 207 5.11 -28.02 2.61
C HIS A 207 4.07 -28.55 3.62
N GLU A 208 4.50 -29.03 4.79
CA GLU A 208 3.61 -29.51 5.86
C GLU A 208 2.69 -28.38 6.35
N LEU A 209 3.24 -27.19 6.58
CA LEU A 209 2.44 -26.03 7.00
C LEU A 209 1.48 -25.57 5.90
N GLN A 210 1.85 -25.71 4.63
CA GLN A 210 0.97 -25.42 3.50
C GLN A 210 -0.25 -26.35 3.51
N VAL A 211 -0.02 -27.66 3.66
CA VAL A 211 -1.07 -28.67 3.77
C VAL A 211 -1.97 -28.38 4.98
N GLU A 212 -1.40 -28.10 6.15
CA GLU A 212 -2.17 -27.77 7.35
C GLU A 212 -3.09 -26.55 7.15
N ASN A 213 -2.56 -25.47 6.57
CA ASN A 213 -3.34 -24.25 6.31
C ASN A 213 -4.40 -24.47 5.23
N ALA A 214 -4.09 -25.29 4.21
CA ALA A 214 -5.05 -25.66 3.18
C ALA A 214 -6.21 -26.50 3.74
N ILE A 215 -5.95 -27.45 4.65
CA ILE A 215 -6.99 -28.21 5.36
C ILE A 215 -7.89 -27.26 6.16
N LYS A 216 -7.32 -26.37 6.97
CA LYS A 216 -8.09 -25.37 7.75
C LYS A 216 -8.98 -24.52 6.85
N LEU A 217 -8.46 -24.09 5.71
CA LEU A 217 -9.23 -23.32 4.74
C LEU A 217 -10.35 -24.15 4.10
N ALA A 218 -10.05 -25.39 3.72
CA ALA A 218 -11.02 -26.32 3.14
C ALA A 218 -12.19 -26.62 4.08
N GLU A 219 -11.92 -26.93 5.36
CA GLU A 219 -12.96 -27.13 6.37
C GLU A 219 -13.87 -25.91 6.53
N LYS A 220 -13.29 -24.71 6.51
CA LYS A 220 -14.05 -23.45 6.58
C LYS A 220 -14.96 -23.26 5.36
N VAL A 221 -14.52 -23.70 4.19
CA VAL A 221 -15.34 -23.70 2.96
C VAL A 221 -16.45 -24.73 3.07
N LEU A 222 -16.15 -25.98 3.45
CA LEU A 222 -17.12 -27.06 3.60
C LEU A 222 -18.26 -26.66 4.55
N LYS A 223 -17.94 -26.10 5.72
CA LYS A 223 -18.93 -25.59 6.69
C LYS A 223 -19.90 -24.58 6.07
N ARG A 224 -19.42 -23.73 5.15
CA ARG A 224 -20.26 -22.74 4.43
C ARG A 224 -21.06 -23.36 3.29
N GLN A 225 -20.59 -24.46 2.72
CA GLN A 225 -21.19 -25.11 1.55
C GLN A 225 -22.07 -26.34 1.89
N ARG A 226 -22.30 -26.66 3.17
CA ARG A 226 -23.05 -27.84 3.66
C ARG A 226 -24.46 -28.12 3.08
N ASN A 227 -25.03 -27.18 2.31
CA ASN A 227 -26.36 -27.35 1.68
C ASN A 227 -26.22 -27.55 0.17
N LYS A 228 -25.17 -28.23 -0.26
CA LYS A 228 -24.82 -28.50 -1.65
C LYS A 228 -24.44 -29.97 -1.76
N SER A 229 -24.48 -30.53 -2.97
CA SER A 229 -24.02 -31.90 -3.21
C SER A 229 -22.54 -32.08 -2.85
N SER A 230 -22.14 -33.31 -2.59
CA SER A 230 -20.73 -33.69 -2.36
C SER A 230 -19.85 -33.22 -3.52
N ARG A 231 -20.34 -33.37 -4.76
CA ARG A 231 -19.63 -32.94 -5.98
C ARG A 231 -19.46 -31.42 -6.06
N GLU A 232 -20.49 -30.64 -5.76
CA GLU A 232 -20.40 -29.17 -5.77
C GLU A 232 -19.51 -28.67 -4.62
N MET A 233 -19.57 -29.32 -3.45
CA MET A 233 -18.69 -29.03 -2.31
C MET A 233 -17.22 -29.26 -2.68
N ASN A 234 -16.90 -30.42 -3.24
CA ASN A 234 -15.59 -30.77 -3.77
C ASN A 234 -15.04 -29.72 -4.75
N GLN A 235 -15.86 -29.33 -5.73
CA GLN A 235 -15.47 -28.31 -6.71
C GLN A 235 -15.20 -26.95 -6.04
N LYS A 236 -16.01 -26.57 -5.04
CA LYS A 236 -15.87 -25.29 -4.34
C LYS A 236 -14.62 -25.25 -3.47
N VAL A 237 -14.27 -26.35 -2.80
CA VAL A 237 -13.01 -26.45 -2.05
C VAL A 237 -11.82 -26.31 -2.99
N ARG A 238 -11.76 -27.12 -4.06
CA ARG A 238 -10.66 -27.04 -5.04
C ARG A 238 -10.52 -25.63 -5.64
N GLN A 239 -11.64 -25.02 -6.03
CA GLN A 239 -11.65 -23.65 -6.54
C GLN A 239 -11.10 -22.66 -5.50
N GLN A 240 -11.54 -22.76 -4.24
CA GLN A 240 -11.08 -21.86 -3.20
C GLN A 240 -9.58 -22.00 -2.98
N LEU A 241 -9.05 -23.22 -2.81
CA LEU A 241 -7.62 -23.46 -2.59
C LEU A 241 -6.78 -22.93 -3.76
N MET A 242 -7.22 -23.17 -5.00
CA MET A 242 -6.56 -22.65 -6.20
C MET A 242 -6.52 -21.13 -6.22
N THR A 243 -7.64 -20.45 -5.95
CA THR A 243 -7.69 -18.98 -5.90
C THR A 243 -6.95 -18.39 -4.70
N SER A 244 -6.76 -19.18 -3.65
CA SER A 244 -5.91 -18.83 -2.50
C SER A 244 -4.43 -19.03 -2.77
N GLY A 245 -4.04 -19.63 -3.90
CA GLY A 245 -2.65 -19.73 -4.36
C GLY A 245 -1.90 -20.98 -3.94
N PHE A 246 -2.62 -22.04 -3.53
CA PHE A 246 -2.00 -23.35 -3.27
C PHE A 246 -1.66 -24.06 -4.58
N GLU A 247 -0.60 -24.86 -4.53
CA GLU A 247 -0.14 -25.67 -5.66
C GLU A 247 -1.01 -26.92 -5.86
N SER A 248 -0.98 -27.50 -7.05
CA SER A 248 -1.88 -28.60 -7.44
C SER A 248 -1.66 -29.88 -6.64
N ASP A 249 -0.41 -30.15 -6.27
CA ASP A 249 0.02 -31.25 -5.40
C ASP A 249 -0.55 -31.12 -3.98
N VAL A 250 -0.39 -29.96 -3.34
CA VAL A 250 -0.98 -29.66 -2.03
C VAL A 250 -2.50 -29.76 -2.08
N ILE A 251 -3.12 -29.20 -3.12
CA ILE A 251 -4.57 -29.31 -3.31
C ILE A 251 -4.98 -30.77 -3.42
N GLN A 252 -4.28 -31.58 -4.22
CA GLN A 252 -4.63 -32.98 -4.39
C GLN A 252 -4.49 -33.76 -3.07
N GLN A 253 -3.39 -33.58 -2.35
CA GLN A 253 -3.17 -34.20 -1.04
C GLN A 253 -4.24 -33.83 -0.01
N VAL A 254 -4.65 -32.55 0.01
CA VAL A 254 -5.72 -32.08 0.90
C VAL A 254 -7.04 -32.72 0.53
N MET A 255 -7.37 -32.79 -0.76
CA MET A 255 -8.62 -33.39 -1.23
C MET A 255 -8.69 -34.89 -0.98
N ASP A 256 -7.56 -35.61 -1.05
CA ASP A 256 -7.50 -37.05 -0.77
C ASP A 256 -7.67 -37.37 0.72
N ASN A 257 -7.29 -36.43 1.59
CA ASN A 257 -7.45 -36.56 3.05
C ASN A 257 -8.82 -36.07 3.56
N LEU A 258 -9.60 -35.36 2.73
CA LEU A 258 -10.90 -34.82 3.13
C LEU A 258 -12.01 -35.80 2.78
N GLU A 259 -12.72 -36.29 3.79
CA GLU A 259 -13.99 -37.00 3.62
C GLU A 259 -15.10 -35.99 3.31
N ILE A 260 -15.42 -35.84 2.01
CA ILE A 260 -16.45 -34.89 1.51
C ILE A 260 -17.72 -35.63 1.07
N ASP A 261 -17.67 -36.95 0.97
CA ASP A 261 -18.80 -37.76 0.55
C ASP A 261 -19.88 -37.75 1.61
N GLN A 262 -21.02 -37.18 1.26
CA GLN A 262 -22.21 -37.12 2.11
C GLN A 262 -23.02 -38.41 1.96
N SER A 263 -23.81 -38.74 2.98
CA SER A 263 -24.79 -39.84 2.87
C SER A 263 -25.90 -39.49 1.88
N ASP A 264 -26.58 -40.50 1.33
CA ASP A 264 -27.72 -40.31 0.42
C ASP A 264 -28.81 -39.42 1.05
N ASP A 265 -29.05 -39.56 2.37
CA ASP A 265 -29.99 -38.72 3.11
C ASP A 265 -29.57 -37.24 3.11
N GLU A 266 -28.29 -36.96 3.37
CA GLU A 266 -27.75 -35.59 3.36
C GLU A 266 -27.75 -34.99 1.95
N GLU A 267 -27.38 -35.78 0.94
CA GLU A 267 -27.45 -35.41 -0.48
C GLU A 267 -28.89 -35.04 -0.86
N TYR A 268 -29.86 -35.84 -0.45
CA TYR A 268 -31.27 -35.63 -0.73
C TYR A 268 -31.83 -34.37 -0.04
N GLU A 269 -31.46 -34.14 1.23
CA GLU A 269 -31.83 -32.91 1.94
C GLU A 269 -31.27 -31.65 1.26
N ALA A 270 -30.01 -31.70 0.84
CA ALA A 270 -29.36 -30.60 0.11
C ALA A 270 -30.05 -30.38 -1.24
N LEU A 271 -30.37 -31.47 -1.96
CA LEU A 271 -31.09 -31.46 -3.23
C LEU A 271 -32.44 -30.79 -3.06
N LYS A 272 -33.25 -31.18 -2.07
CA LYS A 272 -34.58 -30.61 -1.82
C LYS A 272 -34.51 -29.09 -1.62
N LYS A 273 -33.56 -28.63 -0.78
CA LYS A 273 -33.35 -27.18 -0.52
C LYS A 273 -32.96 -26.40 -1.78
N GLN A 274 -32.14 -26.97 -2.66
CA GLN A 274 -31.75 -26.31 -3.91
C GLN A 274 -32.84 -26.41 -4.98
N GLY A 275 -33.44 -27.58 -5.12
CA GLY A 275 -34.48 -27.93 -6.07
C GLY A 275 -35.71 -27.04 -5.90
N GLU A 276 -36.21 -26.88 -4.68
CA GLU A 276 -37.37 -26.01 -4.40
C GLU A 276 -37.11 -24.54 -4.80
N LYS A 277 -35.92 -24.02 -4.48
CA LYS A 277 -35.52 -22.65 -4.84
C LYS A 277 -35.46 -22.45 -6.36
N VAL A 278 -34.93 -23.44 -7.08
CA VAL A 278 -34.76 -23.38 -8.53
C VAL A 278 -36.10 -23.57 -9.24
N LEU A 279 -36.90 -24.53 -8.79
CA LEU A 279 -38.25 -24.78 -9.30
C LEU A 279 -39.11 -23.52 -9.17
N THR A 280 -39.14 -22.90 -7.99
CA THR A 280 -39.86 -21.62 -7.77
C THR A 280 -39.37 -20.52 -8.70
N ARG A 281 -38.06 -20.43 -8.95
CA ARG A 281 -37.47 -19.43 -9.85
C ARG A 281 -37.87 -19.68 -11.30
N TYR A 282 -37.81 -20.93 -11.76
CA TYR A 282 -38.11 -21.29 -13.15
C TYR A 282 -39.60 -21.31 -13.46
N ALA A 283 -40.46 -21.60 -12.48
CA ALA A 283 -41.92 -21.56 -12.62
C ALA A 283 -42.45 -20.17 -13.02
N ARG A 284 -41.66 -19.11 -12.78
CA ARG A 284 -41.98 -17.74 -13.24
C ARG A 284 -41.94 -17.58 -14.76
N LYS A 285 -41.21 -18.44 -15.47
CA LYS A 285 -40.94 -18.32 -16.92
C LYS A 285 -41.36 -19.55 -17.72
N TYR A 286 -41.32 -20.73 -17.12
CA TYR A 286 -41.57 -22.00 -17.80
C TYR A 286 -42.71 -22.77 -17.11
N LYS A 287 -43.36 -23.67 -17.85
CA LYS A 287 -44.47 -24.51 -17.36
C LYS A 287 -44.33 -25.94 -17.88
N GLY A 288 -44.98 -26.89 -17.22
CA GLY A 288 -45.05 -28.29 -17.65
C GLY A 288 -43.68 -28.92 -17.85
N TYR A 289 -43.50 -29.62 -18.97
CA TYR A 289 -42.28 -30.37 -19.28
C TYR A 289 -41.00 -29.50 -19.26
N ASP A 290 -41.05 -28.29 -19.83
CA ASP A 290 -39.89 -27.41 -19.91
C ASP A 290 -39.38 -26.96 -18.54
N LEU A 291 -40.30 -26.75 -17.58
CA LEU A 291 -39.94 -26.42 -16.20
C LEU A 291 -39.18 -27.57 -15.54
N ILE A 292 -39.69 -28.79 -15.68
CA ILE A 292 -39.09 -30.00 -15.10
C ILE A 292 -37.73 -30.27 -15.75
N SER A 293 -37.65 -30.27 -17.08
CA SER A 293 -36.41 -30.55 -17.82
C SER A 293 -35.29 -29.58 -17.44
N ARG A 294 -35.59 -28.28 -17.33
CA ARG A 294 -34.60 -27.27 -16.92
C ARG A 294 -34.19 -27.40 -15.45
N THR A 295 -35.13 -27.77 -14.58
CA THR A 295 -34.83 -28.00 -13.15
C THR A 295 -33.93 -29.23 -12.97
N LYS A 296 -34.24 -30.34 -13.65
CA LYS A 296 -33.37 -31.53 -13.71
C LYS A 296 -31.99 -31.17 -14.23
N ALA A 297 -31.89 -30.51 -15.38
CA ALA A 297 -30.62 -30.10 -15.98
C ALA A 297 -29.78 -29.24 -15.02
N PHE A 298 -30.41 -28.35 -14.25
CA PHE A 298 -29.71 -27.58 -13.22
C PHE A 298 -29.19 -28.49 -12.09
N LEU A 299 -30.02 -29.36 -11.52
CA LEU A 299 -29.61 -30.25 -10.42
C LEU A 299 -28.51 -31.23 -10.86
N TYR A 300 -28.58 -31.74 -12.09
CA TYR A 300 -27.50 -32.51 -12.71
C TYR A 300 -26.20 -31.70 -12.83
N SER A 301 -26.29 -30.43 -13.26
CA SER A 301 -25.11 -29.55 -13.32
C SER A 301 -24.51 -29.25 -11.94
N LYS A 302 -25.31 -29.39 -10.88
CA LYS A 302 -24.85 -29.33 -9.49
C LYS A 302 -24.30 -30.65 -8.99
N GLY A 303 -24.38 -31.72 -9.78
CA GLY A 303 -23.73 -32.98 -9.48
C GLY A 303 -24.50 -33.90 -8.55
N TYR A 304 -25.80 -33.66 -8.34
CA TYR A 304 -26.66 -34.60 -7.62
C TYR A 304 -26.89 -35.89 -8.44
N PRO A 305 -27.02 -37.06 -7.79
CA PRO A 305 -27.36 -38.33 -8.44
C PRO A 305 -28.69 -38.28 -9.19
N SER A 306 -28.75 -38.98 -10.34
CA SER A 306 -29.95 -39.07 -11.18
C SER A 306 -31.17 -39.57 -10.39
N GLU A 307 -30.97 -40.60 -9.59
CA GLU A 307 -32.02 -41.29 -8.84
C GLU A 307 -32.69 -40.35 -7.83
N LEU A 308 -31.89 -39.60 -7.06
CA LEU A 308 -32.36 -38.61 -6.10
C LEU A 308 -33.07 -37.43 -6.79
N ILE A 309 -32.60 -37.00 -7.96
CA ILE A 309 -33.27 -35.96 -8.76
C ILE A 309 -34.64 -36.44 -9.22
N ASP A 310 -34.73 -37.67 -9.71
CA ASP A 310 -35.99 -38.25 -10.19
C ASP A 310 -36.98 -38.44 -9.04
N GLN A 311 -36.52 -38.92 -7.88
CA GLN A 311 -37.32 -38.98 -6.66
C GLN A 311 -37.90 -37.61 -6.29
N PHE A 312 -37.07 -36.58 -6.19
CA PHE A 312 -37.52 -35.22 -5.83
C PHE A 312 -38.57 -34.68 -6.80
N ILE A 313 -38.39 -34.90 -8.10
CA ILE A 313 -39.34 -34.43 -9.12
C ILE A 313 -40.66 -35.20 -9.04
N ASN A 314 -40.64 -36.50 -8.72
CA ASN A 314 -41.86 -37.29 -8.57
C ASN A 314 -42.65 -36.85 -7.33
N GLU A 315 -41.98 -36.67 -6.18
CA GLU A 315 -42.61 -36.13 -4.97
C GLU A 315 -43.31 -34.79 -5.24
N LYS A 316 -42.66 -33.88 -5.99
CA LYS A 316 -43.27 -32.58 -6.33
C LYS A 316 -44.41 -32.65 -7.33
N LYS A 317 -44.54 -33.71 -8.12
CA LYS A 317 -45.70 -33.93 -8.99
C LYS A 317 -46.89 -34.53 -8.23
N GLU A 318 -46.62 -35.27 -7.17
CA GLU A 318 -47.66 -35.85 -6.31
C GLU A 318 -48.25 -34.81 -5.35
N ASP A 319 -47.47 -33.77 -5.01
CA ASP A 319 -47.89 -32.63 -4.20
C ASP A 319 -48.69 -31.53 -4.99
N GLU A 320 -48.75 -31.58 -6.33
CA GLU A 320 -49.44 -30.61 -7.23
C GLU A 320 -50.87 -31.04 -7.59
#